data_AF-A0A379X0Q3-F1
#
_entry.id   AF-A0A379X0Q3-F1
#
_cell.length_a   1.000
_cell.length_b   1.000
_cell.length_c   1.000
_cell.angle_alpha   90.00
_cell.angle_beta   90.00
_cell.angle_gamma   90.00
#
_symmetry.space_group_name_H-M   'P 1'
#
loop_
_entity.id
_entity.type
_entity.pdbx_description
1 polymer ?
#
loop_
_entity_poly.entity_id
_entity_poly.type
_entity_poly.pdbx_seq_one_letter_code
_entity_poly.pdbx_strand_id
1 'polypeptide(L)'
;MDTTPPPSPSSSCRLQPAGVTAGVRFGRRQPGVSPDYRTGKITNARWRSGFAVYYKEPAKTIPHPKLNLVYIYGESLERTYFDNDAFPNLTPELGALKNEGLDFSHTMQLPGTDYTIAGWWLPQCGIPLFAPFEGNASASVSSFFPQNICLGDILKNSGYQNYFVQGANLRFAGKDVFLKSHGFDHLYGAEELKTVVADPSYRNDWGFYDDTVLDEAWKKFEALSRSGQRFRCLR
;
A
#
# COMPACT_ATOMS: atom_id res chain seq x y z
N MET A 1 -44.33 -12.28 23.16
CA MET A 1 -43.59 -11.29 22.34
C MET A 1 -42.50 -10.74 23.24
N ASP A 2 -41.31 -11.30 23.12
CA ASP A 2 -40.12 -10.89 23.87
C ASP A 2 -39.41 -9.84 23.02
N THR A 3 -39.40 -8.60 23.48
CA THR A 3 -38.87 -7.42 22.77
C THR A 3 -37.60 -6.93 23.43
N THR A 4 -36.62 -7.82 23.58
CA THR A 4 -35.26 -7.44 23.96
C THR A 4 -34.47 -7.05 22.70
N PRO A 5 -33.99 -5.79 22.58
CA PRO A 5 -33.16 -5.40 21.45
C PRO A 5 -31.80 -6.11 21.49
N PRO A 6 -31.20 -6.45 20.34
CA PRO A 6 -29.91 -7.10 20.29
C PRO A 6 -28.81 -6.19 20.87
N PRO A 7 -27.76 -6.76 21.49
CA PRO A 7 -26.70 -5.98 22.08
C PRO A 7 -25.93 -5.21 20.99
N SER A 8 -25.71 -3.91 21.25
CA SER A 8 -24.87 -3.03 20.45
C SER A 8 -23.46 -3.62 20.32
N PRO A 9 -22.86 -3.68 19.11
CA PRO A 9 -21.49 -4.16 18.96
C PRO A 9 -20.53 -3.27 19.75
N SER A 10 -19.72 -3.91 20.57
CA SER A 10 -18.81 -3.31 21.54
C SER A 10 -17.76 -2.41 20.87
N SER A 11 -17.60 -1.23 21.44
CA SER A 11 -16.64 -0.17 21.11
C SER A 11 -15.17 -0.51 21.41
N SER A 12 -14.69 -1.72 21.08
CA SER A 12 -13.36 -2.20 21.49
C SER A 12 -12.36 -2.47 20.36
N CYS A 13 -12.67 -2.17 19.09
CA CYS A 13 -11.69 -2.26 18.00
C CYS A 13 -11.00 -0.90 17.77
N ARG A 14 -10.18 -0.47 18.72
CA ARG A 14 -9.36 0.74 18.56
C ARG A 14 -8.15 0.37 17.70
N LEU A 15 -8.14 0.82 16.44
CA LEU A 15 -6.99 0.73 15.54
C LEU A 15 -5.79 1.39 16.24
N GLN A 16 -4.77 0.60 16.59
CA GLN A 16 -3.52 1.16 17.11
C GLN A 16 -2.69 1.69 15.94
N PRO A 17 -2.20 2.94 15.99
CA PRO A 17 -1.34 3.47 14.94
C PRO A 17 0.00 2.73 14.95
N ALA A 18 0.16 1.79 14.01
CA ALA A 18 1.46 1.21 13.70
C ALA A 18 2.16 2.12 12.69
N GLY A 19 3.03 3.00 13.19
CA GLY A 19 3.84 3.87 12.33
C GLY A 19 4.82 3.04 11.50
N VAL A 20 4.63 3.02 10.17
CA VAL A 20 5.66 2.62 9.22
C VAL A 20 6.13 3.89 8.52
N THR A 21 7.31 4.38 8.93
CA THR A 21 7.97 5.52 8.29
C THR A 21 8.94 4.99 7.24
N ALA A 22 8.76 5.38 5.98
CA ALA A 22 9.80 5.30 4.94
C ALA A 22 9.89 6.66 4.23
N GLY A 23 10.53 7.63 4.89
CA GLY A 23 10.85 8.93 4.30
C GLY A 23 12.36 9.06 4.13
N VAL A 24 12.88 8.82 2.93
CA VAL A 24 14.28 9.10 2.59
C VAL A 24 14.35 10.43 1.85
N ARG A 25 14.99 11.44 2.44
CA ARG A 25 15.16 12.76 1.83
C ARG A 25 16.20 12.69 0.70
N PHE A 26 15.79 12.84 -0.56
CA PHE A 26 16.71 12.95 -1.68
C PHE A 26 16.70 14.36 -2.29
N GLY A 27 17.90 14.89 -2.57
CA GLY A 27 18.11 16.20 -3.20
C GLY A 27 17.75 16.21 -4.70
N ARG A 28 17.63 17.42 -5.28
CA ARG A 28 17.11 17.71 -6.62
C ARG A 28 17.79 16.90 -7.77
N ARG A 29 16.97 16.58 -8.78
CA ARG A 29 17.25 15.83 -10.03
C ARG A 29 18.41 16.42 -10.86
N GLN A 30 19.24 15.57 -11.45
CA GLN A 30 20.13 15.91 -12.58
C GLN A 30 20.01 14.86 -13.71
N PRO A 31 20.07 15.24 -15.00
CA PRO A 31 19.94 14.31 -16.13
C PRO A 31 21.20 13.44 -16.32
N GLY A 32 21.02 12.17 -16.73
CA GLY A 32 22.10 11.35 -17.30
C GLY A 32 22.72 10.25 -16.41
N VAL A 33 21.96 9.56 -15.55
CA VAL A 33 22.52 8.53 -14.66
C VAL A 33 21.73 7.22 -14.73
N SER A 34 22.37 6.14 -15.19
CA SER A 34 21.87 4.77 -15.14
C SER A 34 22.58 3.96 -14.02
N PRO A 35 21.87 3.47 -12.99
CA PRO A 35 22.45 2.59 -11.97
C PRO A 35 22.64 1.14 -12.47
N ASP A 36 23.54 0.35 -11.87
CA ASP A 36 23.68 -1.08 -12.18
C ASP A 36 22.55 -1.90 -11.51
N TYR A 37 21.68 -2.46 -12.35
CA TYR A 37 20.35 -2.94 -12.01
C TYR A 37 20.28 -4.38 -11.46
N ARG A 38 21.40 -5.11 -11.34
CA ARG A 38 21.40 -6.54 -10.94
C ARG A 38 21.68 -6.81 -9.47
N THR A 39 22.26 -5.88 -8.74
CA THR A 39 22.83 -6.15 -7.40
C THR A 39 22.35 -5.21 -6.29
N GLY A 40 21.46 -4.27 -6.60
CA GLY A 40 21.08 -3.20 -5.66
C GLY A 40 22.24 -2.25 -5.32
N LYS A 41 23.41 -2.38 -5.97
CA LYS A 41 24.55 -1.49 -5.76
C LYS A 41 24.45 -0.28 -6.67
N ILE A 42 24.19 0.85 -6.04
CA ILE A 42 24.28 2.16 -6.70
C ILE A 42 25.73 2.40 -7.11
N THR A 43 25.97 2.58 -8.41
CA THR A 43 27.31 2.77 -8.99
C THR A 43 27.74 4.24 -9.02
N ASN A 44 26.80 5.18 -8.91
CA ASN A 44 27.10 6.60 -8.89
C ASN A 44 27.57 7.06 -7.50
N ALA A 45 28.80 7.55 -7.41
CA ALA A 45 29.45 7.98 -6.17
C ALA A 45 28.64 9.00 -5.35
N ARG A 46 27.85 9.86 -5.99
CA ARG A 46 27.03 10.88 -5.32
C ARG A 46 25.76 10.32 -4.68
N TRP A 47 25.22 9.23 -5.24
CA TRP A 47 24.07 8.51 -4.70
C TRP A 47 24.49 7.43 -3.69
N ARG A 48 25.71 6.88 -3.83
CA ARG A 48 26.31 5.93 -2.86
C ARG A 48 26.40 6.54 -1.46
N SER A 49 26.78 7.81 -1.34
CA SER A 49 26.97 8.45 -0.03
C SER A 49 25.67 8.70 0.71
N GLY A 50 24.56 9.03 0.02
CA GLY A 50 23.25 9.19 0.66
C GLY A 50 22.54 7.86 0.89
N PHE A 51 22.44 7.03 -0.15
CA PHE A 51 21.69 5.78 -0.06
C PHE A 51 22.34 4.78 0.92
N ALA A 52 23.66 4.60 0.90
CA ALA A 52 24.31 3.68 1.84
C ALA A 52 24.22 4.14 3.31
N VAL A 53 23.96 5.43 3.55
CA VAL A 53 23.77 6.00 4.90
C VAL A 53 22.34 5.77 5.41
N TYR A 54 21.34 5.86 4.53
CA TYR A 54 19.92 5.74 4.93
C TYR A 54 19.31 4.35 4.69
N TYR A 55 19.84 3.60 3.73
CA TYR A 55 19.38 2.24 3.46
C TYR A 55 19.85 1.30 4.57
N LYS A 56 18.88 0.63 5.18
CA LYS A 56 19.11 -0.45 6.13
C LYS A 56 18.54 -1.71 5.52
N GLU A 57 19.35 -2.75 5.42
CA GLU A 57 18.88 -4.05 4.96
C GLU A 57 17.77 -4.53 5.92
N PRO A 58 16.58 -4.86 5.41
CA PRO A 58 15.47 -5.25 6.26
C PRO A 58 15.71 -6.63 6.88
N ALA A 59 15.20 -6.82 8.09
CA ALA A 59 15.06 -8.17 8.62
C ALA A 59 14.10 -8.99 7.74
N LYS A 60 14.36 -10.29 7.60
CA LYS A 60 13.52 -11.19 6.78
C LYS A 60 12.21 -11.59 7.45
N THR A 61 12.09 -11.37 8.76
CA THR A 61 10.93 -11.70 9.59
C THR A 61 10.75 -10.67 10.70
N ILE A 62 9.52 -10.59 11.23
CA ILE A 62 9.18 -9.87 12.44
C ILE A 62 9.10 -10.89 13.57
N PRO A 63 9.91 -10.76 14.65
CA PRO A 63 9.84 -11.68 15.77
C PRO A 63 8.55 -11.45 16.56
N HIS A 64 7.80 -12.54 16.81
CA HIS A 64 6.57 -12.55 17.63
C HIS A 64 5.57 -11.43 17.31
N PRO A 65 5.09 -11.31 16.05
CA PRO A 65 4.18 -10.23 15.67
C PRO A 65 2.87 -10.31 16.47
N LYS A 66 2.26 -9.18 16.83
CA LYS A 66 1.02 -9.18 17.66
C LYS A 66 -0.19 -8.58 16.98
N LEU A 67 0.01 -7.74 15.98
CA LEU A 67 -1.04 -6.93 15.38
C LEU A 67 -1.29 -7.35 13.92
N ASN A 68 -2.53 -7.24 13.47
CA ASN A 68 -2.85 -7.25 12.04
C ASN A 68 -2.43 -5.91 11.41
N LEU A 69 -2.21 -5.90 10.09
CA LEU A 69 -1.87 -4.69 9.36
C LEU A 69 -2.94 -4.38 8.32
N VAL A 70 -3.57 -3.21 8.44
CA VAL A 70 -4.43 -2.67 7.38
C VAL A 70 -3.70 -1.47 6.78
N TYR A 71 -3.55 -1.48 5.46
CA TYR A 71 -2.87 -0.43 4.72
C TYR A 71 -3.81 0.04 3.60
N ILE A 72 -4.08 1.35 3.54
CA ILE A 72 -4.96 1.95 2.54
C ILE A 72 -4.16 3.01 1.78
N TYR A 73 -4.01 2.85 0.48
CA TYR A 73 -3.48 3.90 -0.40
C TYR A 73 -4.61 4.83 -0.84
N GLY A 74 -4.49 6.11 -0.51
CA GLY A 74 -5.29 7.17 -1.11
C GLY A 74 -4.74 7.52 -2.48
N GLU A 75 -5.46 7.18 -3.54
CA GLU A 75 -5.05 7.50 -4.93
C GLU A 75 -5.10 9.01 -5.15
N SER A 76 -3.99 9.59 -5.61
CA SER A 76 -3.85 11.04 -5.85
C SER A 76 -4.24 11.94 -4.66
N LEU A 77 -4.18 11.40 -3.42
CA LEU A 77 -4.49 12.13 -2.20
C LEU A 77 -3.28 12.94 -1.75
N GLU A 78 -3.44 14.26 -1.65
CA GLU A 78 -2.42 15.17 -1.13
C GLU A 78 -2.89 15.95 0.10
N ARG A 79 -1.92 16.50 0.85
CA ARG A 79 -2.18 17.13 2.15
C ARG A 79 -3.01 18.42 2.05
N THR A 80 -2.94 19.12 0.93
CA THR A 80 -3.72 20.34 0.64
C THR A 80 -5.22 20.09 0.74
N TYR A 81 -5.71 18.88 0.47
CA TYR A 81 -7.14 18.54 0.58
C TYR A 81 -7.68 18.55 2.03
N PHE A 82 -6.79 18.67 3.02
CA PHE A 82 -7.15 18.85 4.43
C PHE A 82 -7.14 20.32 4.88
N ASP A 83 -6.77 21.25 3.98
CA ASP A 83 -6.79 22.68 4.24
C ASP A 83 -8.21 23.23 4.03
N ASN A 84 -8.88 23.61 5.11
CA ASN A 84 -10.24 24.15 5.05
C ASN A 84 -10.31 25.58 4.50
N ASP A 85 -9.20 26.33 4.47
CA ASP A 85 -9.19 27.67 3.86
C ASP A 85 -9.16 27.54 2.33
N ALA A 86 -8.45 26.53 1.80
CA ALA A 86 -8.38 26.25 0.37
C ALA A 86 -9.55 25.38 -0.14
N PHE A 87 -9.91 24.34 0.61
CA PHE A 87 -10.93 23.34 0.27
C PHE A 87 -11.90 23.12 1.43
N PRO A 88 -12.87 24.03 1.64
CA PRO A 88 -13.78 23.96 2.77
C PRO A 88 -14.54 22.62 2.82
N ASN A 89 -14.39 21.91 3.94
CA ASN A 89 -15.12 20.68 4.25
C ASN A 89 -15.00 19.57 3.17
N LEU A 90 -13.86 19.48 2.48
CA LEU A 90 -13.64 18.46 1.44
C LEU A 90 -13.40 17.06 2.04
N THR A 91 -12.69 16.97 3.16
CA THR A 91 -12.29 15.69 3.79
C THR A 91 -12.67 15.60 5.27
N PRO A 92 -13.95 15.82 5.66
CA PRO A 92 -14.34 15.90 7.06
C PRO A 92 -13.99 14.64 7.87
N GLU A 93 -14.32 13.46 7.33
CA GLU A 93 -14.09 12.19 8.01
C GLU A 93 -12.60 11.83 8.13
N LEU A 94 -11.85 11.96 7.02
CA LEU A 94 -10.40 11.74 7.02
C LEU A 94 -9.68 12.77 7.89
N GLY A 95 -10.15 14.02 7.91
CA GLY A 95 -9.62 15.08 8.74
C GLY A 95 -9.82 14.83 10.23
N ALA A 96 -10.98 14.28 10.62
CA ALA A 96 -11.21 13.83 11.99
C ALA A 96 -10.27 12.67 12.37
N LEU A 97 -10.18 11.63 11.53
CA LEU A 97 -9.29 10.48 11.75
C LEU A 97 -7.82 10.88 11.88
N LYS A 98 -7.37 11.85 11.08
CA LYS A 98 -6.02 12.40 11.17
C LYS A 98 -5.71 12.95 12.57
N ASN A 99 -6.68 13.53 13.26
CA ASN A 99 -6.50 14.09 14.60
C ASN A 99 -6.50 13.03 15.72
N GLU A 100 -6.95 11.81 15.42
CA GLU A 100 -6.97 10.68 16.37
C GLU A 100 -5.72 9.80 16.30
N GLY A 101 -4.88 9.99 15.27
CA GLY A 101 -3.74 9.15 14.95
C GLY A 101 -2.39 9.88 14.90
N LEU A 102 -1.38 9.16 14.42
CA LEU A 102 -0.08 9.74 14.11
C LEU A 102 -0.12 10.34 12.69
N ASP A 103 0.01 11.67 12.61
CA ASP A 103 0.10 12.41 11.35
C ASP A 103 1.55 12.73 10.99
N PHE A 104 1.99 12.29 9.81
CA PHE A 104 3.31 12.62 9.27
C PHE A 104 3.22 13.81 8.32
N SER A 105 3.25 15.01 8.91
CA SER A 105 3.02 16.28 8.21
C SER A 105 4.13 16.76 7.28
N HIS A 106 5.35 16.24 7.45
CA HIS A 106 6.54 16.65 6.70
C HIS A 106 7.00 15.54 5.72
N THR A 107 6.04 14.88 5.10
CA THR A 107 6.28 13.90 4.04
C THR A 107 6.28 14.59 2.67
N MET A 108 7.05 14.04 1.74
CA MET A 108 7.07 14.52 0.36
C MET A 108 7.15 13.33 -0.60
N GLN A 109 6.52 13.49 -1.75
CA GLN A 109 6.70 12.57 -2.86
C GLN A 109 8.13 12.72 -3.41
N LEU A 110 8.81 11.58 -3.62
CA LEU A 110 10.15 11.59 -4.15
C LEU A 110 10.14 11.80 -5.67
N PRO A 111 11.12 12.52 -6.23
CA PRO A 111 11.24 12.63 -7.69
C PRO A 111 11.31 11.26 -8.35
N GLY A 112 10.45 11.00 -9.34
CA GLY A 112 10.37 9.72 -10.04
C GLY A 112 9.51 8.66 -9.35
N THR A 113 8.77 9.01 -8.31
CA THR A 113 7.74 8.17 -7.68
C THR A 113 6.32 8.72 -7.87
N ASP A 114 6.10 9.38 -9.00
CA ASP A 114 4.90 10.14 -9.35
C ASP A 114 3.80 9.36 -10.06
N TYR A 115 3.96 8.04 -10.13
CA TYR A 115 3.00 7.14 -10.74
C TYR A 115 2.74 5.94 -9.82
N THR A 116 1.55 5.36 -9.93
CA THR A 116 0.98 4.43 -8.95
C THR A 116 1.92 3.30 -8.55
N ILE A 117 2.55 2.61 -9.50
CA ILE A 117 3.41 1.46 -9.16
C ILE A 117 4.68 1.89 -8.41
N ALA A 118 5.25 3.06 -8.70
CA ALA A 118 6.38 3.59 -7.92
C ALA A 118 5.95 4.08 -6.54
N GLY A 119 4.75 4.68 -6.44
CA GLY A 119 4.12 5.06 -5.18
C GLY A 119 3.79 3.87 -4.27
N TRP A 120 3.54 2.69 -4.83
CA TRP A 120 3.39 1.45 -4.07
C TRP A 120 4.75 0.81 -3.75
N TRP A 121 5.65 0.75 -4.72
CA TRP A 121 6.95 0.12 -4.54
C TRP A 121 7.75 0.73 -3.39
N LEU A 122 7.81 2.06 -3.30
CA LEU A 122 8.61 2.76 -2.29
C LEU A 122 8.22 2.39 -0.84
N PRO A 123 6.96 2.52 -0.38
CA PRO A 123 6.57 2.12 0.98
C PRO A 123 6.58 0.61 1.20
N GLN A 124 6.48 -0.21 0.14
CA GLN A 124 6.58 -1.66 0.27
C GLN A 124 8.02 -2.14 0.42
N CYS A 125 8.97 -1.58 -0.32
CA CYS A 125 10.33 -2.10 -0.42
C CYS A 125 11.38 -1.19 0.23
N GLY A 126 11.00 0.03 0.63
CA GLY A 126 11.89 0.99 1.29
C GLY A 126 12.94 1.62 0.37
N ILE A 127 12.83 1.41 -0.94
CA ILE A 127 13.78 1.89 -1.96
C ILE A 127 13.01 2.46 -3.15
N PRO A 128 13.47 3.54 -3.82
CA PRO A 128 12.80 4.05 -5.00
C PRO A 128 12.81 3.03 -6.15
N LEU A 129 11.75 3.04 -6.97
CA LEU A 129 11.65 2.18 -8.14
C LEU A 129 12.49 2.77 -9.29
N PHE A 130 13.63 2.15 -9.58
CA PHE A 130 14.48 2.49 -10.73
C PHE A 130 14.34 1.42 -11.80
N ALA A 131 13.25 1.48 -12.57
CA ALA A 131 12.98 0.50 -13.60
C ALA A 131 13.30 1.01 -15.01
N PRO A 132 13.68 0.13 -15.96
CA PRO A 132 13.96 0.49 -17.35
C PRO A 132 12.69 0.70 -18.20
N PHE A 133 11.56 1.04 -17.57
CA PHE A 133 10.28 1.31 -18.24
C PHE A 133 9.74 2.68 -17.80
N GLU A 134 9.00 3.34 -18.68
CA GLU A 134 8.41 4.65 -18.41
C GLU A 134 7.05 4.52 -17.70
N GLY A 135 6.91 5.19 -16.56
CA GLY A 135 5.65 5.25 -15.80
C GLY A 135 5.09 3.87 -15.44
N ASN A 136 3.80 3.67 -15.72
CA ASN A 136 3.08 2.42 -15.44
C ASN A 136 3.31 1.32 -16.50
N ALA A 137 4.28 1.46 -17.40
CA ALA A 137 4.57 0.49 -18.47
C ALA A 137 5.34 -0.75 -17.98
N SER A 138 4.98 -1.27 -16.81
CA SER A 138 5.64 -2.40 -16.16
C SER A 138 5.01 -3.76 -16.45
N ALA A 139 3.97 -3.81 -17.27
CA ALA A 139 3.33 -5.07 -17.66
C ALA A 139 4.24 -6.00 -18.50
N SER A 140 5.41 -5.53 -18.95
CA SER A 140 6.37 -6.25 -19.78
C SER A 140 7.44 -7.02 -19.00
N VAL A 141 7.49 -6.90 -17.66
CA VAL A 141 8.50 -7.60 -16.84
C VAL A 141 7.95 -8.93 -16.31
N SER A 142 8.77 -9.98 -16.38
CA SER A 142 8.40 -11.33 -15.89
C SER A 142 8.53 -11.51 -14.38
N SER A 143 9.29 -10.63 -13.72
CA SER A 143 9.43 -10.57 -12.26
C SER A 143 9.88 -9.16 -11.86
N PHE A 144 9.32 -8.62 -10.79
CA PHE A 144 9.77 -7.35 -10.21
C PHE A 144 10.89 -7.63 -9.21
N PHE A 145 12.13 -7.25 -9.57
CA PHE A 145 13.30 -7.21 -8.69
C PHE A 145 13.34 -8.31 -7.60
N PRO A 146 13.44 -9.59 -7.97
CA PRO A 146 13.23 -10.74 -7.07
C PRO A 146 14.26 -10.87 -5.93
N GLN A 147 15.35 -10.10 -5.98
CA GLN A 147 16.38 -10.08 -4.93
C GLN A 147 16.05 -9.07 -3.82
N ASN A 148 15.05 -8.21 -4.02
CA ASN A 148 14.66 -7.22 -3.03
C ASN A 148 13.66 -7.83 -2.05
N ILE A 149 13.90 -7.61 -0.76
CA ILE A 149 13.00 -8.02 0.31
C ILE A 149 12.04 -6.87 0.57
N CYS A 150 10.75 -7.07 0.31
CA CYS A 150 9.71 -6.08 0.56
C CYS A 150 8.85 -6.48 1.76
N LEU A 151 8.02 -5.56 2.24
CA LEU A 151 7.14 -5.74 3.40
C LEU A 151 6.23 -6.97 3.26
N GLY A 152 5.74 -7.25 2.05
CA GLY A 152 4.95 -8.46 1.78
C GLY A 152 5.72 -9.74 2.06
N ASP A 153 6.99 -9.83 1.63
CA ASP A 153 7.88 -10.97 1.88
C ASP A 153 8.12 -11.16 3.37
N ILE A 154 8.44 -10.07 4.07
CA ILE A 154 8.71 -10.08 5.51
C ILE A 154 7.48 -10.59 6.28
N LEU A 155 6.29 -10.09 5.95
CA LEU A 155 5.05 -10.48 6.62
C LEU A 155 4.67 -11.93 6.31
N LYS A 156 4.80 -12.37 5.06
CA LYS A 156 4.57 -13.77 4.69
C LYS A 156 5.49 -14.71 5.46
N ASN A 157 6.78 -14.39 5.53
CA ASN A 157 7.76 -15.15 6.31
C ASN A 157 7.51 -15.07 7.84
N SER A 158 6.71 -14.10 8.29
CA SER A 158 6.29 -13.94 9.68
C SER A 158 4.93 -14.61 9.99
N GLY A 159 4.39 -15.37 9.04
CA GLY A 159 3.14 -16.12 9.19
C GLY A 159 1.86 -15.31 8.92
N TYR A 160 1.96 -14.17 8.22
CA TYR A 160 0.79 -13.42 7.80
C TYR A 160 0.20 -13.97 6.51
N GLN A 161 -1.13 -13.92 6.40
CA GLN A 161 -1.83 -13.98 5.14
C GLN A 161 -1.92 -12.58 4.52
N ASN A 162 -1.33 -12.39 3.35
CA ASN A 162 -1.32 -11.09 2.67
C ASN A 162 -2.45 -11.02 1.63
N TYR A 163 -3.40 -10.11 1.89
CA TYR A 163 -4.54 -9.81 1.03
C TYR A 163 -4.34 -8.46 0.34
N PHE A 164 -4.72 -8.40 -0.93
CA PHE A 164 -4.79 -7.18 -1.72
C PHE A 164 -6.18 -7.04 -2.34
N VAL A 165 -6.79 -5.87 -2.22
CA VAL A 165 -8.12 -5.58 -2.76
C VAL A 165 -8.07 -4.23 -3.49
N GLN A 166 -8.47 -4.18 -4.76
CA GLN A 166 -8.55 -2.94 -5.53
C GLN A 166 -9.68 -3.03 -6.57
N GLY A 167 -10.34 -1.89 -6.86
CA GLY A 167 -11.43 -1.86 -7.85
C GLY A 167 -10.98 -2.03 -9.31
N ALA A 168 -9.72 -1.67 -9.62
CA ALA A 168 -9.13 -1.76 -10.95
C ALA A 168 -8.67 -3.17 -11.32
N ASN A 169 -8.45 -3.40 -12.62
CA ASN A 169 -7.89 -4.66 -13.11
C ASN A 169 -6.41 -4.80 -12.69
N LEU A 170 -6.05 -5.92 -12.05
CA LEU A 170 -4.70 -6.17 -11.53
C LEU A 170 -3.63 -6.32 -12.61
N ARG A 171 -4.01 -6.64 -13.85
CA ARG A 171 -3.06 -6.74 -14.97
C ARG A 171 -2.57 -5.36 -15.41
N PHE A 172 -3.30 -4.30 -15.08
CA PHE A 172 -2.88 -2.94 -15.35
C PHE A 172 -1.58 -2.63 -14.59
N ALA A 173 -0.60 -2.06 -15.30
CA ALA A 173 0.73 -1.75 -14.77
C ALA A 173 1.49 -2.94 -14.15
N GLY A 174 1.19 -4.19 -14.55
CA GLY A 174 1.88 -5.37 -14.02
C GLY A 174 1.80 -5.50 -12.48
N LYS A 175 0.75 -4.92 -11.86
CA LYS A 175 0.57 -4.96 -10.40
C LYS A 175 0.48 -6.39 -9.90
N ASP A 176 -0.19 -7.27 -10.64
CA ASP A 176 -0.27 -8.68 -10.34
C ASP A 176 1.10 -9.35 -10.27
N VAL A 177 2.00 -9.06 -11.22
CA VAL A 177 3.37 -9.60 -11.22
C VAL A 177 4.14 -9.10 -10.00
N PHE A 178 4.04 -7.80 -9.68
CA PHE A 178 4.67 -7.23 -8.48
C PHE A 178 4.15 -7.89 -7.19
N LEU A 179 2.84 -7.90 -7.00
CA LEU A 179 2.21 -8.40 -5.76
C LEU A 179 2.50 -9.89 -5.55
N LYS A 180 2.39 -10.71 -6.61
CA LYS A 180 2.71 -12.15 -6.54
C LYS A 180 4.19 -12.39 -6.28
N SER A 181 5.08 -11.57 -6.85
CA SER A 181 6.53 -11.68 -6.63
C SER A 181 6.93 -11.33 -5.19
N HIS A 182 6.12 -10.52 -4.49
CA HIS A 182 6.43 -10.00 -3.16
C HIS A 182 5.44 -10.45 -2.08
N GLY A 183 5.12 -11.76 -2.09
CA GLY A 183 4.48 -12.42 -0.95
C GLY A 183 2.98 -12.19 -0.81
N PHE A 184 2.26 -11.70 -1.82
CA PHE A 184 0.80 -11.68 -1.81
C PHE A 184 0.22 -12.93 -2.48
N ASP A 185 -0.62 -13.65 -1.73
CA ASP A 185 -1.26 -14.88 -2.19
C ASP A 185 -2.75 -14.66 -2.53
N HIS A 186 -3.38 -13.63 -1.95
CA HIS A 186 -4.79 -13.34 -2.11
C HIS A 186 -4.99 -11.99 -2.78
N LEU A 187 -5.35 -12.00 -4.06
CA LEU A 187 -5.48 -10.79 -4.87
C LEU A 187 -6.91 -10.66 -5.40
N TYR A 188 -7.51 -9.48 -5.19
CA TYR A 188 -8.86 -9.16 -5.65
C TYR A 188 -8.83 -7.86 -6.44
N GLY A 189 -8.98 -7.97 -7.76
CA GLY A 189 -9.18 -6.85 -8.68
C GLY A 189 -10.58 -6.82 -9.28
N ALA A 190 -10.75 -6.01 -10.32
CA ALA A 190 -12.00 -5.93 -11.08
C ALA A 190 -12.55 -7.30 -11.52
N GLU A 191 -11.68 -8.23 -11.94
CA GLU A 191 -12.12 -9.54 -12.44
C GLU A 191 -12.57 -10.48 -11.32
N GLU A 192 -11.95 -10.43 -10.16
CA GLU A 192 -12.30 -11.22 -8.98
C GLU A 192 -13.48 -10.61 -8.22
N LEU A 193 -13.60 -9.28 -8.22
CA LEU A 193 -14.66 -8.55 -7.53
C LEU A 193 -16.03 -8.69 -8.22
N LYS A 194 -16.07 -8.81 -9.56
CA LYS A 194 -17.33 -8.85 -10.33
C LYS A 194 -18.30 -9.96 -9.92
N THR A 195 -17.83 -11.02 -9.25
CA THR A 195 -18.66 -12.15 -8.81
C THR A 195 -19.08 -12.07 -7.35
N VAL A 196 -18.57 -11.11 -6.59
CA VAL A 196 -18.81 -10.98 -5.14
C VAL A 196 -19.43 -9.65 -4.74
N VAL A 197 -19.24 -8.59 -5.54
CA VAL A 197 -19.90 -7.30 -5.30
C VAL A 197 -21.40 -7.39 -5.52
N ALA A 198 -22.14 -6.50 -4.84
CA ALA A 198 -23.60 -6.46 -4.95
C ALA A 198 -24.09 -6.04 -6.35
N ASP A 199 -23.43 -5.06 -6.97
CA ASP A 199 -23.74 -4.58 -8.32
C ASP A 199 -22.46 -4.53 -9.19
N PRO A 200 -22.27 -5.49 -10.10
CA PRO A 200 -21.13 -5.51 -11.02
C PRO A 200 -21.09 -4.34 -12.01
N SER A 201 -22.20 -3.62 -12.20
CA SER A 201 -22.30 -2.48 -13.12
C SER A 201 -21.98 -1.13 -12.46
N TYR A 202 -21.95 -1.08 -11.12
CA TYR A 202 -21.59 0.12 -10.36
C TYR A 202 -20.07 0.32 -10.33
N ARG A 203 -19.55 0.84 -11.44
CA ARG A 203 -18.13 1.03 -11.73
C ARG A 203 -17.93 2.11 -12.79
N ASN A 204 -16.70 2.60 -12.93
CA ASN A 204 -16.29 3.47 -14.03
C ASN A 204 -15.24 2.77 -14.92
N ASP A 205 -14.65 3.52 -15.85
CA ASP A 205 -13.63 3.01 -16.78
C ASP A 205 -12.35 2.50 -16.09
N TRP A 206 -12.07 2.97 -14.87
CA TRP A 206 -10.91 2.57 -14.07
C TRP A 206 -11.19 1.33 -13.20
N GLY A 207 -12.44 1.05 -12.88
CA GLY A 207 -12.84 -0.09 -12.04
C GLY A 207 -14.01 0.21 -11.11
N PHE A 208 -14.20 -0.64 -10.10
CA PHE A 208 -15.20 -0.45 -9.05
C PHE A 208 -14.90 0.79 -8.19
N TYR A 209 -15.97 1.47 -7.77
CA TYR A 209 -15.89 2.64 -6.88
C TYR A 209 -15.37 2.27 -5.49
N ASP A 210 -14.78 3.25 -4.80
CA ASP A 210 -14.10 3.02 -3.52
C ASP A 210 -15.02 2.54 -2.41
N ASP A 211 -16.28 2.99 -2.38
CA ASP A 211 -17.31 2.50 -1.45
C ASP A 211 -17.50 0.98 -1.58
N THR A 212 -17.64 0.49 -2.81
CA THR A 212 -17.81 -0.93 -3.12
C THR A 212 -16.58 -1.73 -2.73
N VAL A 213 -15.38 -1.20 -3.03
CA VAL A 213 -14.13 -1.89 -2.73
C VAL A 213 -13.86 -1.91 -1.22
N LEU A 214 -14.17 -0.83 -0.51
CA LEU A 214 -14.01 -0.75 0.95
C LEU A 214 -15.00 -1.66 1.67
N ASP A 215 -16.24 -1.80 1.19
CA ASP A 215 -17.20 -2.76 1.71
C ASP A 215 -16.70 -4.21 1.57
N GLU A 216 -16.15 -4.57 0.42
CA GLU A 216 -15.56 -5.89 0.22
C GLU A 216 -14.31 -6.10 1.07
N ALA A 217 -13.43 -5.10 1.18
CA ALA A 217 -12.26 -5.15 2.06
C ALA A 217 -12.66 -5.29 3.54
N TRP A 218 -13.72 -4.62 3.97
CA TRP A 218 -14.28 -4.72 5.32
C TRP A 218 -14.80 -6.12 5.62
N LYS A 219 -15.58 -6.72 4.71
CA LYS A 219 -16.05 -8.11 4.85
C LYS A 219 -14.87 -9.09 5.01
N LYS A 220 -13.80 -8.91 4.24
CA LYS A 220 -12.57 -9.72 4.37
C LYS A 220 -11.88 -9.48 5.71
N PHE A 221 -11.74 -8.23 6.13
CA PHE A 221 -11.17 -7.87 7.42
C PHE A 221 -11.91 -8.55 8.58
N GLU A 222 -13.25 -8.52 8.59
CA GLU A 222 -14.05 -9.17 9.62
C GLU A 222 -13.87 -10.69 9.62
N ALA A 223 -13.93 -11.32 8.45
CA ALA A 223 -13.76 -12.76 8.32
C ALA A 223 -12.38 -13.22 8.81
N LEU A 224 -11.32 -12.50 8.43
CA LEU A 224 -9.95 -12.80 8.83
C LEU A 224 -9.73 -12.56 10.32
N SER A 225 -10.30 -11.48 10.87
CA SER A 225 -10.22 -11.18 12.31
C SER A 225 -10.85 -12.29 13.16
N ARG A 226 -11.94 -12.91 12.69
CA ARG A 226 -12.60 -14.04 13.37
C ARG A 226 -11.83 -15.35 13.25
N SER A 227 -11.00 -15.51 12.22
CA SER A 227 -10.22 -16.75 11.98
C SER A 227 -9.08 -16.96 12.97
N GLY A 228 -8.65 -15.92 13.69
CA GLY A 228 -7.49 -15.95 14.58
C GLY A 228 -6.13 -16.01 13.86
N GLN A 229 -6.12 -16.05 12.53
CA GLN A 229 -4.89 -15.96 11.73
C GLN A 229 -4.42 -14.51 11.62
N ARG A 230 -3.10 -14.31 11.59
CA ARG A 230 -2.51 -13.01 11.32
C ARG A 230 -2.70 -12.67 9.85
N PHE A 231 -3.15 -11.45 9.58
CA PHE A 231 -3.35 -11.01 8.22
C PHE A 231 -2.88 -9.57 8.00
N ARG A 232 -2.59 -9.31 6.74
CA ARG A 232 -2.46 -7.98 6.20
C ARG A 232 -3.52 -7.79 5.14
N CYS A 233 -4.26 -6.69 5.19
CA CYS A 233 -5.12 -6.24 4.09
C CYS A 233 -4.55 -4.96 3.49
N LEU A 234 -4.29 -4.97 2.18
CA LEU A 234 -3.85 -3.82 1.43
C LEU A 234 -4.95 -3.36 0.45
N ARG A 235 -5.27 -2.07 0.46
CA ARG A 235 -6.17 -1.37 -0.47
C ARG A 235 -5.43 -0.34 -1.30
#